data_AF-A0A1R3FRG1-F1
#
_entry.id   AF-A0A1R3FRG1-F1
#
_cell.length_a   1.000
_cell.length_b   1.000
_cell.length_c   1.000
_cell.angle_alpha   90.00
_cell.angle_beta   90.00
_cell.angle_gamma   90.00
#
_symmetry.space_group_name_H-M   'P 1'
#
loop_
_entity.id
_entity.type
_entity.pdbx_description
1 polymer ?
#
loop_
_entity_poly.entity_id
_entity_poly.type
_entity_poly.pdbx_seq_one_letter_code
_entity_poly.pdbx_strand_id
1 'polypeptide(L)'
;MMNSLPLQALQAKNANFYQANELVKYLAKHSGYASISNILAMDFPVEAKAQFCTLTGMSQKKFKEYGFKNQPVIAEHASANKRHSLHLEVVRKQDPNAYWPLSHLQVYPYQPIVVNDNELRFIANTVVAHLVDSNPKGLTLNDLIPLFSPFEFGADYEQLAQLLGYPLHGFAELRYASRETVRALEIQASNALTSLDCRVKALSEILKDSE
;
A
#
# COMPACT_ATOMS: atom_id res chain seq x y z
N MET A 1 -7.10 -13.67 27.29
CA MET A 1 -6.12 -14.06 26.26
C MET A 1 -6.80 -13.98 24.90
N MET A 2 -6.57 -12.91 24.14
CA MET A 2 -7.10 -12.83 22.77
C MET A 2 -6.16 -13.64 21.87
N ASN A 3 -6.66 -14.76 21.37
CA ASN A 3 -5.98 -15.55 20.36
C ASN A 3 -5.85 -14.70 19.09
N SER A 4 -4.64 -14.25 18.79
CA SER A 4 -4.31 -13.67 17.49
C SER A 4 -4.63 -14.69 16.41
N LEU A 5 -5.60 -14.41 15.56
CA LEU A 5 -5.89 -15.26 14.40
C LEU A 5 -4.62 -15.37 13.55
N PRO A 6 -4.17 -16.57 13.16
CA PRO A 6 -3.02 -16.74 12.29
C PRO A 6 -3.26 -15.98 10.98
N LEU A 7 -2.24 -15.32 10.44
CA LEU A 7 -2.29 -14.60 9.15
C LEU A 7 -2.95 -15.46 8.04
N GLN A 8 -2.77 -16.78 8.12
CA GLN A 8 -3.42 -17.79 7.28
C GLN A 8 -4.96 -17.73 7.31
N ALA A 9 -5.61 -17.44 8.44
CA ALA A 9 -7.07 -17.35 8.53
C ALA A 9 -7.64 -16.05 7.94
N LEU A 10 -6.86 -14.96 7.98
CA LEU A 10 -7.17 -13.68 7.32
C LEU A 10 -6.93 -13.75 5.80
N GLN A 11 -5.87 -14.43 5.37
CA GLN A 11 -5.55 -14.65 3.95
C GLN A 11 -6.47 -15.70 3.30
N ALA A 12 -6.82 -16.77 4.00
CA ALA A 12 -7.66 -17.86 3.48
C ALA A 12 -9.13 -17.44 3.28
N LYS A 13 -9.66 -16.50 4.08
CA LYS A 13 -11.04 -15.99 3.89
C LYS A 13 -11.22 -15.15 2.63
N ASN A 14 -10.14 -14.63 2.04
CA ASN A 14 -10.17 -13.68 0.92
C ASN A 14 -9.42 -14.15 -0.33
N ALA A 15 -9.14 -15.45 -0.49
CA ALA A 15 -8.38 -15.98 -1.63
C ALA A 15 -8.94 -15.62 -3.03
N ASN A 16 -10.21 -15.19 -3.12
CA ASN A 16 -10.89 -14.80 -4.37
C ASN A 16 -10.77 -13.30 -4.71
N PHE A 17 -10.28 -12.48 -3.77
CA PHE A 17 -10.20 -11.03 -3.91
C PHE A 17 -8.76 -10.56 -3.69
N TYR A 18 -8.37 -9.52 -4.41
CA TYR A 18 -7.14 -8.83 -4.08
C TYR A 18 -7.30 -8.02 -2.78
N GLN A 19 -6.20 -7.81 -2.08
CA GLN A 19 -6.18 -6.99 -0.88
C GLN A 19 -6.46 -5.53 -1.26
N ALA A 20 -7.64 -5.05 -0.87
CA ALA A 20 -8.13 -3.72 -1.22
C ALA A 20 -7.46 -2.65 -0.34
N ASN A 21 -7.25 -1.49 -0.94
CA ASN A 21 -6.94 -0.25 -0.24
C ASN A 21 -8.23 0.52 0.00
N GLU A 22 -8.61 0.67 1.26
CA GLU A 22 -9.93 1.24 1.61
C GLU A 22 -10.04 2.72 1.20
N LEU A 23 -8.93 3.46 1.17
CA LEU A 23 -8.91 4.85 0.70
C LEU A 23 -9.09 4.91 -0.83
N VAL A 24 -8.41 4.06 -1.59
CA VAL A 24 -8.58 3.98 -3.07
C VAL A 24 -10.00 3.56 -3.44
N LYS A 25 -10.58 2.61 -2.69
CA LYS A 25 -11.96 2.17 -2.85
C LYS A 25 -12.95 3.28 -2.52
N TYR A 26 -12.69 4.06 -1.48
CA TYR A 26 -13.47 5.25 -1.15
C TYR A 26 -13.41 6.28 -2.27
N LEU A 27 -12.21 6.60 -2.77
CA LEU A 27 -12.01 7.52 -3.90
C LEU A 27 -12.78 7.06 -5.14
N ALA A 28 -12.70 5.78 -5.50
CA ALA A 28 -13.44 5.21 -6.63
C ALA A 28 -14.96 5.39 -6.47
N LYS A 29 -15.50 5.10 -5.28
CA LYS A 29 -16.94 5.25 -4.97
C LYS A 29 -17.42 6.70 -5.02
N HIS A 30 -16.52 7.65 -4.69
CA HIS A 30 -16.83 9.07 -4.61
C HIS A 30 -16.22 9.91 -5.76
N SER A 31 -15.80 9.24 -6.84
CA SER A 31 -15.18 9.86 -8.01
C SER A 31 -16.17 10.57 -8.94
N GLY A 32 -17.47 10.35 -8.78
CA GLY A 32 -18.50 10.84 -9.69
C GLY A 32 -18.75 9.94 -10.91
N TYR A 33 -17.92 8.90 -11.13
CA TYR A 33 -18.19 7.89 -12.15
C TYR A 33 -19.26 6.90 -11.69
N ALA A 34 -20.20 6.56 -12.59
CA ALA A 34 -21.30 5.64 -12.28
C ALA A 34 -20.81 4.20 -11.99
N SER A 35 -19.67 3.80 -12.55
CA SER A 35 -19.09 2.48 -12.32
C SER A 35 -17.58 2.46 -12.57
N ILE A 36 -16.91 1.44 -12.03
CA ILE A 36 -15.49 1.17 -12.34
C ILE A 36 -15.30 0.96 -13.85
N SER A 37 -16.26 0.36 -14.55
CA SER A 37 -16.18 0.14 -16.00
C SER A 37 -16.06 1.45 -16.79
N ASN A 38 -16.72 2.53 -16.34
CA ASN A 38 -16.57 3.86 -16.94
C ASN A 38 -15.13 4.38 -16.78
N ILE A 39 -14.50 4.17 -15.63
CA ILE A 39 -13.10 4.54 -15.37
C ILE A 39 -12.17 3.70 -16.26
N LEU A 40 -12.41 2.39 -16.37
CA LEU A 40 -11.58 1.48 -17.17
C LEU A 40 -11.70 1.71 -18.67
N ALA A 41 -12.79 2.30 -19.14
CA ALA A 41 -12.98 2.69 -20.53
C ALA A 41 -12.16 3.92 -20.94
N MET A 42 -11.65 4.69 -19.97
CA MET A 42 -10.80 5.87 -20.23
C MET A 42 -9.41 5.46 -20.76
N ASP A 43 -8.70 6.40 -21.38
CA ASP A 43 -7.36 6.16 -21.92
C ASP A 43 -6.30 6.25 -20.81
N PHE A 44 -6.07 5.13 -20.12
CA PHE A 44 -5.01 4.97 -19.13
C PHE A 44 -4.16 3.74 -19.45
N PRO A 45 -2.87 3.73 -19.04
CA PRO A 45 -2.01 2.56 -19.13
C PRO A 45 -2.66 1.31 -18.52
N VAL A 46 -2.46 0.17 -19.17
CA VAL A 46 -3.05 -1.12 -18.75
C VAL A 46 -2.59 -1.50 -17.35
N GLU A 47 -1.32 -1.23 -17.03
CA GLU A 47 -0.70 -1.48 -15.74
C GLU A 47 -1.35 -0.65 -14.63
N ALA A 48 -1.65 0.63 -14.90
CA ALA A 48 -2.31 1.52 -13.96
C ALA A 48 -3.75 1.06 -13.70
N LYS A 49 -4.49 0.68 -14.75
CA LYS A 49 -5.84 0.10 -14.64
C LYS A 49 -5.85 -1.21 -13.86
N ALA A 50 -4.91 -2.11 -14.14
CA ALA A 50 -4.77 -3.38 -13.44
C ALA A 50 -4.50 -3.15 -11.95
N GLN A 51 -3.53 -2.30 -11.61
CA GLN A 51 -3.23 -1.96 -10.22
C GLN A 51 -4.42 -1.31 -9.51
N PHE A 52 -5.12 -0.38 -10.15
CA PHE A 52 -6.34 0.22 -9.61
C PHE A 52 -7.42 -0.83 -9.31
N CYS A 53 -7.66 -1.77 -10.23
CA CYS A 53 -8.65 -2.83 -10.03
C CYS A 53 -8.32 -3.70 -8.80
N THR A 54 -7.05 -4.08 -8.63
CA THR A 54 -6.57 -4.79 -7.43
C THR A 54 -6.87 -3.99 -6.17
N LEU A 55 -6.53 -2.71 -6.15
CA LEU A 55 -6.67 -1.84 -4.98
C LEU A 55 -8.13 -1.52 -4.64
N THR A 56 -9.05 -1.62 -5.59
CA THR A 56 -10.50 -1.54 -5.31
C THR A 56 -11.09 -2.86 -4.79
N GLY A 57 -10.28 -3.91 -4.66
CA GLY A 57 -10.75 -5.23 -4.24
C GLY A 57 -11.52 -5.97 -5.32
N MET A 58 -11.20 -5.77 -6.60
CA MET A 58 -11.83 -6.53 -7.69
C MET A 58 -11.59 -8.03 -7.52
N SER A 59 -12.59 -8.85 -7.81
CA SER A 59 -12.43 -10.31 -7.80
C SER A 59 -11.51 -10.77 -8.92
N GLN A 60 -10.76 -11.85 -8.70
CA GLN A 60 -9.89 -12.42 -9.72
C GLN A 60 -10.64 -12.81 -11.00
N LYS A 61 -11.90 -13.25 -10.87
CA LYS A 61 -12.78 -13.56 -12.01
C LYS A 61 -13.01 -12.31 -12.87
N LYS A 62 -13.49 -11.21 -12.26
CA LYS A 62 -13.72 -9.95 -12.99
C LYS A 62 -12.43 -9.38 -13.57
N PHE A 63 -11.33 -9.49 -12.83
CA PHE A 63 -10.02 -9.04 -13.28
C PHE A 63 -9.60 -9.71 -14.59
N LYS A 64 -9.81 -11.02 -14.71
CA LYS A 64 -9.58 -11.79 -15.94
C LYS A 64 -10.58 -11.44 -17.05
N GLU A 65 -11.85 -11.20 -16.71
CA GLU A 65 -12.88 -10.75 -17.67
C GLU A 65 -12.50 -9.42 -18.35
N TYR A 66 -11.81 -8.52 -17.64
CA TYR A 66 -11.26 -7.29 -18.21
C TYR A 66 -9.95 -7.48 -18.99
N GLY A 67 -9.45 -8.71 -19.14
CA GLY A 67 -8.25 -9.01 -19.92
C GLY A 67 -6.93 -8.68 -19.22
N PHE A 68 -6.94 -8.34 -17.94
CA PHE A 68 -5.69 -8.12 -17.19
C PHE A 68 -5.00 -9.45 -16.92
N LYS A 69 -3.68 -9.51 -17.17
CA LYS A 69 -2.84 -10.67 -16.81
C LYS A 69 -2.63 -10.68 -15.29
N ASN A 70 -2.53 -11.87 -14.70
CA ASN A 70 -2.34 -12.05 -13.25
C ASN A 70 -1.30 -11.06 -12.71
N GLN A 71 -1.67 -10.30 -11.68
CA GLN A 71 -0.72 -9.48 -10.94
C GLN A 71 0.28 -10.35 -10.18
N PRO A 72 1.43 -9.80 -9.76
CA PRO A 72 2.35 -10.53 -8.89
C PRO A 72 1.58 -11.03 -7.68
N VAL A 73 1.55 -12.35 -7.55
CA VAL A 73 1.04 -13.05 -6.39
C VAL A 73 1.72 -12.43 -5.17
N ILE A 74 0.94 -12.11 -4.15
CA ILE A 74 1.44 -11.68 -2.84
C ILE A 74 2.62 -12.60 -2.50
N ALA A 75 3.78 -11.99 -2.30
CA ALA A 75 5.08 -12.65 -2.30
C ALA A 75 5.13 -13.88 -1.40
N GLU A 76 6.08 -14.78 -1.71
CA GLU A 76 6.26 -16.08 -1.05
C GLU A 76 5.97 -16.02 0.45
N HIS A 77 5.11 -16.93 0.89
CA HIS A 77 4.60 -17.04 2.26
C HIS A 77 5.73 -16.96 3.33
N ALA A 78 6.94 -17.40 2.99
CA ALA A 78 8.12 -17.33 3.85
C ALA A 78 8.54 -15.88 4.18
N SER A 79 8.68 -15.00 3.19
CA SER A 79 9.11 -13.61 3.41
C SER A 79 8.03 -12.80 4.12
N ALA A 80 6.75 -13.11 3.90
CA ALA A 80 5.63 -12.45 4.57
C ALA A 80 5.61 -12.79 6.07
N ASN A 81 5.80 -14.06 6.41
CA ASN A 81 5.91 -14.49 7.80
C ASN A 81 7.16 -13.93 8.46
N LYS A 82 8.30 -13.91 7.76
CA LYS A 82 9.54 -13.32 8.28
C LYS A 82 9.37 -11.83 8.61
N ARG A 83 8.77 -11.06 7.69
CA ARG A 83 8.42 -9.65 7.94
C ARG A 83 7.54 -9.53 9.18
N HIS A 84 6.48 -10.32 9.28
CA HIS A 84 5.56 -10.28 10.41
C HIS A 84 6.27 -10.53 11.75
N SER A 85 7.10 -11.56 11.83
CA SER A 85 7.88 -11.88 13.03
C SER A 85 8.81 -10.72 13.43
N LEU A 86 9.56 -10.18 12.47
CA LEU A 86 10.47 -9.05 12.73
C LEU A 86 9.72 -7.80 13.16
N HIS A 87 8.58 -7.51 12.54
CA HIS A 87 7.75 -6.34 12.88
C HIS A 87 7.28 -6.42 14.34
N LEU A 88 6.77 -7.58 14.76
CA LEU A 88 6.35 -7.79 16.15
C LEU A 88 7.51 -7.63 17.14
N GLU A 89 8.71 -8.04 16.76
CA GLU A 89 9.90 -7.88 17.59
C GLU A 89 10.31 -6.39 17.73
N VAL A 90 10.34 -5.65 16.62
CA VAL A 90 10.62 -4.20 16.62
C VAL A 90 9.63 -3.48 17.53
N VAL A 91 8.34 -3.77 17.34
CA VAL A 91 7.25 -3.21 18.12
C VAL A 91 7.43 -3.50 19.62
N ARG A 92 7.69 -4.75 19.99
CA ARG A 92 7.88 -5.15 21.39
C ARG A 92 9.07 -4.47 22.04
N LYS A 93 10.16 -4.24 21.30
CA LYS A 93 11.33 -3.50 21.79
C LYS A 93 11.02 -2.01 21.99
N GLN A 94 10.27 -1.40 21.09
CA GLN A 94 9.96 0.03 21.12
C GLN A 94 8.91 0.40 22.17
N ASP A 95 7.82 -0.35 22.24
CA ASP A 95 6.77 -0.17 23.24
C ASP A 95 6.16 -1.53 23.61
N PRO A 96 6.59 -2.14 24.72
CA PRO A 96 6.08 -3.43 25.19
C PRO A 96 4.57 -3.46 25.48
N ASN A 97 3.95 -2.29 25.69
CA ASN A 97 2.56 -2.16 26.11
C ASN A 97 1.65 -1.62 25.01
N ALA A 98 2.20 -1.16 23.89
CA ALA A 98 1.39 -0.59 22.83
C ALA A 98 0.54 -1.64 22.12
N TYR A 99 -0.74 -1.31 22.00
CA TYR A 99 -1.67 -2.00 21.11
C TYR A 99 -1.50 -1.43 19.70
N TRP A 100 -0.89 -2.20 18.80
CA TRP A 100 -0.78 -1.83 17.40
C TRP A 100 -1.79 -2.63 16.57
N PRO A 101 -2.65 -1.97 15.79
CA PRO A 101 -3.55 -2.67 14.90
C PRO A 101 -2.73 -3.44 13.85
N LEU A 102 -3.13 -4.68 13.56
CA LEU A 102 -2.50 -5.54 12.56
C LEU A 102 -2.59 -4.96 11.13
N SER A 103 -3.26 -3.82 10.93
CA SER A 103 -3.39 -3.13 9.64
C SER A 103 -2.04 -2.67 9.07
N HIS A 104 -1.02 -2.43 9.90
CA HIS A 104 0.35 -2.16 9.41
C HIS A 104 1.01 -3.39 8.75
N LEU A 105 0.46 -4.59 8.95
CA LEU A 105 0.93 -5.82 8.31
C LEU A 105 0.42 -6.00 6.89
N GLN A 106 -0.48 -5.14 6.43
CA GLN A 106 -0.91 -5.08 5.03
C GLN A 106 0.34 -4.93 4.13
N VAL A 107 0.54 -5.83 3.17
CA VAL A 107 1.71 -5.80 2.28
C VAL A 107 1.25 -5.24 0.93
N TYR A 108 1.52 -3.97 0.74
CA TYR A 108 1.35 -3.32 -0.53
C TYR A 108 2.67 -3.28 -1.30
N PRO A 109 2.68 -3.65 -2.61
CA PRO A 109 3.83 -3.38 -3.46
C PRO A 109 4.12 -1.88 -3.48
N TYR A 110 5.39 -1.53 -3.33
CA TYR A 110 5.82 -0.14 -3.46
C TYR A 110 5.73 0.31 -4.91
N GLN A 111 5.36 1.58 -5.12
CA GLN A 111 5.49 2.14 -6.46
C GLN A 111 6.97 2.18 -6.88
N PRO A 112 7.27 2.05 -8.18
CA PRO A 112 8.61 2.31 -8.68
C PRO A 112 9.05 3.73 -8.33
N ILE A 113 10.34 3.93 -8.11
CA ILE A 113 10.94 5.23 -7.82
C ILE A 113 11.72 5.67 -9.06
N VAL A 114 11.55 6.92 -9.46
CA VAL A 114 12.29 7.54 -10.57
C VAL A 114 12.91 8.84 -10.11
N VAL A 115 14.01 9.24 -10.77
CA VAL A 115 14.53 10.59 -10.66
C VAL A 115 13.73 11.47 -11.62
N ASN A 116 13.04 12.46 -11.10
CA ASN A 116 12.33 13.49 -11.87
C ASN A 116 12.73 14.86 -11.32
N ASP A 117 13.15 15.79 -12.17
CA ASP A 117 13.61 17.13 -11.77
C ASP A 117 14.68 17.13 -10.65
N ASN A 118 15.65 16.20 -10.74
CA ASN A 118 16.68 15.94 -9.71
C ASN A 118 16.15 15.48 -8.34
N GLU A 119 14.91 15.02 -8.28
CA GLU A 119 14.27 14.52 -7.07
C GLU A 119 13.82 13.06 -7.24
N LEU A 120 14.00 12.24 -6.21
CA LEU A 120 13.44 10.89 -6.18
C LEU A 120 11.94 10.99 -5.89
N ARG A 121 11.11 10.46 -6.80
CA ARG A 121 9.65 10.46 -6.67
C ARG A 121 9.07 9.10 -7.05
N PHE A 122 7.92 8.77 -6.49
CA PHE A 122 7.15 7.61 -6.93
C PHE A 122 6.59 7.82 -8.34
N ILE A 123 6.58 6.78 -9.17
CA ILE A 123 5.77 6.77 -10.38
C ILE A 123 4.30 6.71 -9.96
N ALA A 124 3.55 7.77 -10.26
CA ALA A 124 2.13 7.84 -9.94
C ALA A 124 1.31 6.84 -10.75
N ASN A 125 0.25 6.31 -10.14
CA ASN A 125 -0.81 5.61 -10.86
C ASN A 125 -1.75 6.65 -11.48
N THR A 126 -1.75 6.74 -12.80
CA THR A 126 -2.53 7.76 -13.54
C THR A 126 -4.04 7.66 -13.32
N VAL A 127 -4.57 6.46 -13.04
CA VAL A 127 -5.99 6.30 -12.71
C VAL A 127 -6.27 6.94 -11.35
N VAL A 128 -5.48 6.59 -10.34
CA VAL A 128 -5.67 7.10 -8.96
C VAL A 128 -5.45 8.61 -8.90
N ALA A 129 -4.40 9.13 -9.54
CA ALA A 129 -4.15 10.55 -9.66
C ALA A 129 -5.34 11.28 -10.31
N HIS A 130 -5.85 10.76 -11.43
CA HIS A 130 -7.02 11.32 -12.10
C HIS A 130 -8.27 11.36 -11.19
N LEU A 131 -8.51 10.31 -10.39
CA LEU A 131 -9.67 10.26 -9.48
C LEU A 131 -9.60 11.30 -8.35
N VAL A 132 -8.39 11.72 -7.97
CA VAL A 132 -8.18 12.81 -7.01
C VAL A 132 -8.33 14.16 -7.72
N ASP A 133 -7.63 14.36 -8.83
CA ASP A 133 -7.59 15.63 -9.56
C ASP A 133 -8.96 16.02 -10.15
N SER A 134 -9.71 15.03 -10.63
CA SER A 134 -11.04 15.24 -11.24
C SER A 134 -12.18 15.02 -10.25
N ASN A 135 -11.90 14.92 -8.94
CA ASN A 135 -12.94 14.63 -7.96
C ASN A 135 -13.95 15.80 -7.89
N PRO A 136 -15.26 15.55 -8.09
CA PRO A 136 -16.27 16.62 -8.10
C PRO A 136 -16.43 17.33 -6.75
N LYS A 137 -15.97 16.71 -5.65
CA LYS A 137 -15.98 17.31 -4.31
C LYS A 137 -14.64 17.96 -3.93
N GLY A 138 -13.64 17.92 -4.82
CA GLY A 138 -12.29 18.40 -4.53
C GLY A 138 -11.61 17.64 -3.38
N LEU A 139 -11.93 16.35 -3.21
CA LEU A 139 -11.36 15.53 -2.13
C LEU A 139 -9.84 15.47 -2.23
N THR A 140 -9.18 15.94 -1.19
CA THR A 140 -7.74 15.81 -0.97
C THR A 140 -7.42 14.66 0.00
N LEU A 141 -6.15 14.30 0.09
CA LEU A 141 -5.65 13.36 1.12
C LEU A 141 -6.06 13.80 2.54
N ASN A 142 -6.05 15.10 2.82
CA ASN A 142 -6.39 15.63 4.14
C ASN A 142 -7.87 15.45 4.46
N ASP A 143 -8.74 15.46 3.45
CA ASP A 143 -10.17 15.24 3.62
C ASP A 143 -10.51 13.78 3.96
N LEU A 144 -9.57 12.85 3.72
CA LEU A 144 -9.73 11.45 4.11
C LEU A 144 -9.42 11.23 5.59
N ILE A 145 -8.60 12.07 6.23
CA ILE A 145 -8.14 11.90 7.62
C ILE A 145 -9.31 11.79 8.62
N PRO A 146 -10.37 12.61 8.56
CA PRO A 146 -11.51 12.47 9.46
C PRO A 146 -12.33 11.18 9.24
N LEU A 147 -12.22 10.58 8.07
CA LEU A 147 -13.00 9.39 7.66
C LEU A 147 -12.24 8.09 7.93
N PHE A 148 -10.92 8.14 7.78
CA PHE A 148 -10.00 7.02 7.95
C PHE A 148 -8.86 7.49 8.84
N SER A 149 -8.86 7.04 10.09
CA SER A 149 -7.79 7.37 11.03
C SER A 149 -6.46 6.85 10.50
N PRO A 150 -5.41 7.68 10.37
CA PRO A 150 -4.09 7.21 9.96
C PRO A 150 -3.47 6.18 10.90
N PHE A 151 -3.94 6.10 12.16
CA PHE A 151 -3.56 5.05 13.09
C PHE A 151 -4.06 3.67 12.65
N GLU A 152 -5.28 3.61 12.09
CA GLU A 152 -5.88 2.35 11.65
C GLU A 152 -5.56 2.03 10.19
N PHE A 153 -5.46 3.04 9.34
CA PHE A 153 -5.30 2.90 7.88
C PHE A 153 -3.92 3.36 7.40
N GLY A 154 -2.90 3.37 8.26
CA GLY A 154 -1.57 3.90 7.94
C GLY A 154 -0.96 3.30 6.66
N ALA A 155 -1.05 1.98 6.48
CA ALA A 155 -0.56 1.33 5.26
C ALA A 155 -1.33 1.77 4.00
N ASP A 156 -2.63 2.07 4.12
CA ASP A 156 -3.43 2.58 3.00
C ASP A 156 -3.03 4.00 2.63
N TYR A 157 -2.78 4.86 3.63
CA TYR A 157 -2.28 6.22 3.43
C TYR A 157 -0.89 6.21 2.79
N GLU A 158 0.03 5.40 3.30
CA GLU A 158 1.36 5.23 2.71
C GLU A 158 1.24 4.83 1.23
N GLN A 159 0.42 3.83 0.91
CA GLN A 159 0.28 3.43 -0.49
C GLN A 159 -0.42 4.48 -1.34
N LEU A 160 -1.44 5.18 -0.82
CA LEU A 160 -2.11 6.25 -1.56
C LEU A 160 -1.14 7.39 -1.87
N ALA A 161 -0.30 7.82 -0.92
CA ALA A 161 0.72 8.82 -1.18
C ALA A 161 1.67 8.39 -2.31
N GLN A 162 2.12 7.12 -2.31
CA GLN A 162 2.93 6.58 -3.39
C GLN A 162 2.20 6.57 -4.74
N LEU A 163 0.93 6.14 -4.76
CA LEU A 163 0.08 6.13 -5.96
C LEU A 163 -0.15 7.53 -6.54
N LEU A 164 -0.06 8.58 -5.73
CA LEU A 164 -0.16 9.98 -6.16
C LEU A 164 1.19 10.59 -6.57
N GLY A 165 2.27 9.81 -6.58
CA GLY A 165 3.59 10.27 -7.03
C GLY A 165 4.26 11.22 -6.03
N TYR A 166 4.05 11.01 -4.73
CA TYR A 166 4.71 11.81 -3.70
C TYR A 166 6.24 11.81 -3.88
N PRO A 167 6.93 12.92 -3.59
CA PRO A 167 8.38 12.91 -3.52
C PRO A 167 8.86 12.10 -2.32
N LEU A 168 9.99 11.42 -2.47
CA LEU A 168 10.49 10.49 -1.46
C LEU A 168 10.91 11.21 -0.18
N HIS A 169 11.50 12.40 -0.31
CA HIS A 169 11.85 13.24 0.84
C HIS A 169 10.58 13.65 1.61
N GLY A 170 9.55 14.13 0.90
CA GLY A 170 8.30 14.57 1.52
C GLY A 170 7.49 13.42 2.11
N PHE A 171 7.63 12.21 1.55
CA PHE A 171 7.00 11.00 2.07
C PHE A 171 7.53 10.64 3.46
N ALA A 172 8.84 10.76 3.70
CA ALA A 172 9.46 10.44 4.98
C ALA A 172 8.98 11.35 6.13
N GLU A 173 8.51 12.55 5.81
CA GLU A 173 7.99 13.55 6.75
C GLU A 173 6.49 13.36 7.09
N LEU A 174 5.81 12.42 6.42
CA LEU A 174 4.39 12.16 6.67
C LEU A 174 4.22 11.51 8.05
N ARG A 175 3.33 12.07 8.88
CA ARG A 175 3.08 11.58 10.26
C ARG A 175 2.64 10.12 10.34
N TYR A 176 2.12 9.57 9.25
CA TYR A 176 1.67 8.18 9.15
C TYR A 176 2.66 7.28 8.41
N ALA A 177 3.78 7.81 7.91
CA ALA A 177 4.84 7.01 7.32
C ALA A 177 5.58 6.26 8.44
N SER A 178 5.52 4.94 8.39
CA SER A 178 6.22 4.06 9.31
C SER A 178 7.72 4.08 9.05
N ARG A 179 8.51 3.97 10.12
CA ARG A 179 9.96 3.82 10.04
C ARG A 179 10.37 2.62 9.16
N GLU A 180 9.59 1.54 9.25
CA GLU A 180 9.74 0.37 8.37
C GLU A 180 9.66 0.80 6.89
N THR A 181 8.58 1.46 6.49
CA THR A 181 8.37 1.82 5.07
C THR A 181 9.42 2.83 4.61
N VAL A 182 9.72 3.88 5.37
CA VAL A 182 10.75 4.86 5.00
C VAL A 182 12.10 4.17 4.77
N ARG A 183 12.54 3.32 5.69
CA ARG A 183 13.81 2.60 5.57
C ARG A 183 13.80 1.59 4.40
N ALA A 184 12.69 0.91 4.18
CA ALA A 184 12.55 -0.02 3.06
C ALA A 184 12.62 0.69 1.70
N LEU A 185 12.11 1.91 1.61
CA LEU A 185 12.17 2.72 0.39
C LEU A 185 13.58 3.22 0.09
N GLU A 186 14.37 3.59 1.10
CA GLU A 186 15.80 3.90 0.95
C GLU A 186 16.57 2.70 0.38
N ILE A 187 16.25 1.50 0.87
CA ILE A 187 16.81 0.24 0.37
C ILE A 187 16.39 0.00 -1.09
N GLN A 188 15.12 0.24 -1.43
CA GLN A 188 14.58 0.09 -2.78
C GLN A 188 15.23 1.07 -3.76
N ALA A 189 15.46 2.32 -3.35
CA ALA A 189 16.12 3.32 -4.19
C ALA A 189 17.59 2.95 -4.48
N SER A 190 18.22 2.18 -3.58
CA SER A 190 19.64 1.82 -3.66
C SER A 190 19.91 0.42 -4.20
N ASN A 191 18.89 -0.45 -4.32
CA ASN A 191 19.06 -1.87 -4.65
C ASN A 191 17.91 -2.41 -5.52
N ALA A 192 18.19 -3.43 -6.34
CA ALA A 192 17.18 -4.15 -7.12
C ALA A 192 16.45 -5.24 -6.30
N LEU A 193 15.95 -4.89 -5.10
CA LEU A 193 15.21 -5.80 -4.22
C LEU A 193 13.70 -5.66 -4.40
N THR A 194 12.95 -6.74 -4.10
CA THR A 194 11.49 -6.67 -4.07
C THR A 194 11.00 -5.85 -2.88
N SER A 195 9.77 -5.30 -2.94
CA SER A 195 9.21 -4.51 -1.82
C SER A 195 9.20 -5.28 -0.49
N LEU A 196 8.94 -6.59 -0.54
CA LEU A 196 8.90 -7.39 0.68
C LEU A 196 10.30 -7.66 1.23
N ASP A 197 11.29 -7.89 0.37
CA ASP A 197 12.68 -8.05 0.80
C ASP A 197 13.24 -6.75 1.38
N CYS A 198 12.90 -5.61 0.78
CA CYS A 198 13.22 -4.29 1.34
C CYS A 198 12.65 -4.12 2.76
N ARG A 199 11.39 -4.50 2.99
CA ARG A 199 10.74 -4.45 4.32
C ARG A 199 11.42 -5.36 5.33
N VAL A 200 11.74 -6.61 4.94
CA VAL A 200 12.47 -7.56 5.79
C VAL A 200 13.84 -7.01 6.18
N LYS A 201 14.58 -6.45 5.21
CA LYS A 201 15.90 -5.86 5.46
C LYS A 201 15.78 -4.63 6.37
N ALA A 202 14.83 -3.74 6.11
CA ALA A 202 14.56 -2.55 6.93
C ALA A 202 14.27 -2.90 8.39
N LEU A 203 13.36 -3.84 8.66
CA LEU A 203 13.06 -4.28 10.03
C LEU A 203 14.28 -4.91 10.70
N SER A 204 15.07 -5.68 9.95
CA SER A 204 16.30 -6.30 10.46
C SER A 204 17.35 -5.25 10.85
N GLU A 205 17.46 -4.16 10.10
CA GLU A 205 18.35 -3.03 10.43
C GLU A 205 17.82 -2.24 11.63
N ILE A 206 16.52 -1.93 11.68
CA ILE A 206 15.89 -1.23 12.82
C ILE A 206 16.11 -1.99 14.14
N LEU A 207 16.01 -3.33 14.11
CA LEU A 207 16.27 -4.15 15.30
C LEU A 207 17.70 -4.03 15.80
N LYS A 208 18.68 -4.00 14.88
CA LYS A 208 20.11 -3.87 15.20
C LYS A 208 20.43 -2.48 15.75
N ASP A 209 19.82 -1.44 15.18
CA ASP A 209 20.01 -0.06 15.66
C ASP A 209 19.39 0.18 17.05
N SER A 210 18.54 -0.76 17.50
CA SER A 210 17.88 -0.73 18.83
C SER A 210 18.62 -1.58 19.88
N GLU A 211 19.78 -2.17 19.54
CA GLU A 211 20.68 -2.91 20.44
C GLU A 211 21.82 -2.04 20.96
#